data_AF-A0A819GEK5-F1
#
_entry.id   AF-A0A819GEK5-F1
#
_cell.length_a   1.000
_cell.length_b   1.000
_cell.length_c   1.000
_cell.angle_alpha   90.00
_cell.angle_beta   90.00
_cell.angle_gamma   90.00
#
_symmetry.space_group_name_H-M   'P 1'
#
loop_
_entity.id
_entity.type
_entity.pdbx_description
1 polymer ?
#
loop_
_entity_poly.entity_id
_entity_poly.type
_entity_poly.pdbx_seq_one_letter_code
_entity_poly.pdbx_strand_id
1 'polypeptide(L)'
;MQQQLQLVNNLIDKFDNQESRADASVLRLKKSQVAPLQGADLRELDTFLERIDNKRSLGNLYRIVTADGHVRWVCLEHYDEISYNKKMRKYIDEFEAMGVIPNIPVNARWTQNGVTVAGGHGEGSTTNELSCPQGLFVDDDQTMVIAEYGNHRIIQWKMGDTNGQVVAGGNGEGKRLDQLNCPTDLLIDKEMDCLIICDYWNRRVVRWSRRRGTNQGEILIDNIKCGGLAMNDQRYIYISDVEKHEVRRFEIGDKNGTLVAGGNGKGAGLNQLNVPGYIFVDQQQTVYVSDRDNYRVMKWNKGAKEGIVVAGGQGEGSSLTQVWSPYGLFVDTLGTIYVADLENNRVMRWPKGAKQGTVIVGGNGEGEGANQLKYPVGFSFDRQGNLYVVDTNNNRVQRFSIE
;
A
#
# COMPACT_ATOMS: atom_id res chain seq x y z
N MET A 1 4.56 -36.99 8.05
CA MET A 1 4.34 -36.42 6.70
C MET A 1 3.35 -37.23 5.87
N GLN A 2 3.59 -38.51 5.56
CA GLN A 2 2.61 -39.36 4.82
C GLN A 2 1.31 -39.65 5.60
N GLN A 3 1.37 -39.81 6.92
CA GLN A 3 0.17 -39.98 7.76
C GLN A 3 -0.68 -38.69 7.89
N GLN A 4 -0.07 -37.51 7.81
CA GLN A 4 -0.81 -36.22 7.81
C GLN A 4 -1.49 -35.95 6.47
N LEU A 5 -0.86 -36.36 5.35
CA LEU A 5 -1.48 -36.32 4.03
C LEU A 5 -2.69 -37.27 3.89
N GLN A 6 -2.63 -38.43 4.55
CA GLN A 6 -3.72 -39.39 4.60
C GLN A 6 -4.92 -38.86 5.38
N LEU A 7 -4.67 -38.13 6.48
CA LEU A 7 -5.72 -37.52 7.30
C LEU A 7 -6.44 -36.40 6.55
N VAL A 8 -5.70 -35.57 5.80
CA VAL A 8 -6.25 -34.52 4.94
C VAL A 8 -7.07 -35.10 3.79
N ASN A 9 -6.61 -36.18 3.16
CA ASN A 9 -7.38 -36.86 2.10
C ASN A 9 -8.68 -37.49 2.66
N ASN A 10 -8.63 -38.13 3.84
CA ASN A 10 -9.81 -38.74 4.47
C ASN A 10 -10.85 -37.71 4.96
N LEU A 11 -10.42 -36.48 5.25
CA LEU A 11 -11.31 -35.35 5.59
C LEU A 11 -11.98 -34.75 4.34
N ILE A 12 -11.27 -34.70 3.22
CA ILE A 12 -11.84 -34.29 1.91
C ILE A 12 -12.91 -35.29 1.46
N ASP A 13 -12.65 -36.61 1.59
CA ASP A 13 -13.63 -37.65 1.22
C ASP A 13 -14.86 -37.70 2.16
N LYS A 14 -14.75 -37.18 3.39
CA LYS A 14 -15.89 -37.01 4.30
C LYS A 14 -16.74 -35.78 3.97
N PHE A 15 -16.12 -34.72 3.46
CA PHE A 15 -16.82 -33.52 2.98
C PHE A 15 -17.70 -33.83 1.74
N ASP A 16 -17.31 -34.79 0.89
CA ASP A 16 -18.08 -35.19 -0.30
C ASP A 16 -19.34 -36.02 0.00
N ASN A 17 -19.47 -36.61 1.20
CA ASN A 17 -20.54 -37.58 1.51
C ASN A 17 -21.56 -37.16 2.59
N GLN A 18 -21.47 -35.93 3.12
CA GLN A 18 -22.49 -35.40 4.02
C GLN A 18 -22.83 -33.94 3.73
N GLU A 19 -23.44 -33.68 2.56
CA GLU A 19 -24.44 -32.61 2.41
C GLU A 19 -25.26 -32.85 1.13
N SER A 20 -26.27 -33.72 1.23
CA SER A 20 -27.35 -33.74 0.25
C SER A 20 -28.33 -32.61 0.59
N ARG A 21 -28.14 -31.46 -0.08
CA ARG A 21 -29.10 -30.35 -0.39
C ARG A 21 -28.51 -28.94 -0.15
N ALA A 22 -27.49 -28.57 -0.91
CA ALA A 22 -27.40 -27.28 -1.63
C ALA A 22 -26.14 -27.30 -2.53
N ASP A 23 -26.34 -27.09 -3.84
CA ASP A 23 -25.37 -26.83 -4.91
C ASP A 23 -23.94 -27.43 -4.83
N ALA A 24 -23.78 -28.60 -5.46
CA ALA A 24 -22.54 -29.32 -5.68
C ALA A 24 -21.58 -28.69 -6.74
N SER A 25 -21.46 -27.36 -6.79
CA SER A 25 -20.54 -26.66 -7.71
C SER A 25 -19.38 -25.93 -7.03
N VAL A 26 -19.36 -25.91 -5.68
CA VAL A 26 -18.32 -25.22 -4.90
C VAL A 26 -17.46 -26.26 -4.18
N LEU A 27 -16.14 -26.04 -4.19
CA LEU A 27 -15.09 -26.83 -3.50
C LEU A 27 -14.51 -28.05 -4.24
N ARG A 28 -13.84 -27.80 -5.38
CA ARG A 28 -12.62 -28.56 -5.71
C ARG A 28 -11.39 -27.73 -5.34
N LEU A 29 -10.90 -27.90 -4.11
CA LEU A 29 -9.62 -27.32 -3.67
C LEU A 29 -8.46 -28.02 -4.38
N LYS A 30 -7.60 -27.26 -5.08
CA LYS A 30 -6.33 -27.79 -5.58
C LYS A 30 -5.31 -27.81 -4.44
N LYS A 31 -4.67 -28.96 -4.24
CA LYS A 31 -3.65 -29.25 -3.20
C LYS A 31 -2.48 -28.25 -3.15
N SER A 32 -2.28 -27.45 -4.20
CA SER A 32 -1.25 -26.41 -4.32
C SER A 32 -1.62 -25.06 -3.70
N GLN A 33 -2.84 -24.88 -3.15
CA GLN A 33 -3.35 -23.60 -2.64
C GLN A 33 -3.52 -23.56 -1.11
N VAL A 34 -3.04 -24.59 -0.41
CA VAL A 34 -3.02 -24.66 1.06
C VAL A 34 -1.59 -24.39 1.51
N ALA A 35 -1.36 -23.28 2.21
CA ALA A 35 -0.06 -22.94 2.80
C ALA A 35 -0.18 -22.90 4.34
N PRO A 36 0.74 -23.53 5.09
CA PRO A 36 0.76 -23.38 6.54
C PRO A 36 1.02 -21.92 6.91
N LEU A 37 0.41 -21.47 8.01
CA LEU A 37 0.76 -20.18 8.63
C LEU A 37 2.27 -20.13 8.87
N GLN A 38 2.90 -19.01 8.48
CA GLN A 38 4.31 -18.80 8.77
C GLN A 38 4.47 -18.23 10.18
N GLY A 39 5.67 -18.39 10.76
CA GLY A 39 5.91 -18.09 12.17
C GLY A 39 5.77 -16.62 12.61
N ALA A 40 5.46 -15.70 11.69
CA ALA A 40 5.14 -14.30 11.99
C ALA A 40 3.62 -14.11 12.21
N ASP A 41 2.80 -14.59 11.27
CA ASP A 41 1.33 -14.59 11.35
C ASP A 41 0.80 -15.26 12.63
N LEU A 42 1.46 -16.35 13.06
CA LEU A 42 1.13 -17.04 14.32
C LEU A 42 1.36 -16.16 15.54
N ARG A 43 2.45 -15.39 15.59
CA ARG A 43 2.82 -14.59 16.76
C ARG A 43 1.90 -13.39 16.95
N GLU A 44 1.49 -12.72 15.88
CA GLU A 44 0.56 -11.59 15.95
C GLU A 44 -0.83 -12.05 16.40
N LEU A 45 -1.30 -13.16 15.84
CA LEU A 45 -2.58 -13.75 16.20
C LEU A 45 -2.56 -14.32 17.63
N ASP A 46 -1.47 -14.97 18.04
CA ASP A 46 -1.26 -15.43 19.42
C ASP A 46 -1.26 -14.25 20.40
N THR A 47 -0.55 -13.16 20.08
CA THR A 47 -0.48 -11.95 20.93
C THR A 47 -1.83 -11.25 21.06
N PHE A 48 -2.61 -11.20 19.98
CA PHE A 48 -3.96 -10.64 19.98
C PHE A 48 -4.93 -11.50 20.80
N LEU A 49 -4.89 -12.82 20.64
CA LEU A 49 -5.77 -13.73 21.37
C LEU A 49 -5.41 -13.87 22.85
N GLU A 50 -4.12 -13.81 23.21
CA GLU A 50 -3.67 -13.75 24.61
C GLU A 50 -4.23 -12.54 25.37
N ARG A 51 -4.53 -11.44 24.67
CA ARG A 51 -5.13 -10.23 25.25
C ARG A 51 -6.65 -10.33 25.45
N ILE A 52 -7.32 -11.25 24.76
CA ILE A 52 -8.78 -11.29 24.68
C ILE A 52 -9.37 -12.51 25.41
N ASP A 53 -8.65 -13.64 25.50
CA ASP A 53 -9.07 -14.75 26.36
C ASP A 53 -7.92 -15.75 26.67
N ASN A 54 -7.89 -16.27 27.90
CA ASN A 54 -6.78 -17.00 28.51
C ASN A 54 -6.17 -18.16 27.68
N LYS A 55 -4.87 -18.04 27.33
CA LYS A 55 -3.88 -19.11 27.09
C LYS A 55 -4.37 -20.38 26.36
N ARG A 56 -4.59 -20.34 25.04
CA ARG A 56 -4.75 -21.56 24.21
C ARG A 56 -3.92 -21.51 22.93
N SER A 57 -3.28 -22.62 22.58
CA SER A 57 -2.39 -22.74 21.41
C SER A 57 -3.15 -22.82 20.10
N LEU A 58 -2.79 -21.98 19.12
CA LEU A 58 -3.36 -21.89 17.76
C LEU A 58 -2.92 -22.97 16.76
N GLY A 59 -2.36 -24.10 17.24
CA GLY A 59 -1.62 -25.07 16.41
C GLY A 59 -2.34 -25.65 15.18
N ASN A 60 -3.65 -25.41 15.03
CA ASN A 60 -4.50 -26.03 14.01
C ASN A 60 -5.25 -25.01 13.10
N LEU A 61 -4.85 -23.73 13.04
CA LEU A 61 -5.44 -22.74 12.13
C LEU A 61 -4.69 -22.67 10.79
N TYR A 62 -5.43 -22.73 9.68
CA TYR A 62 -4.89 -22.76 8.32
C TYR A 62 -5.46 -21.63 7.47
N ARG A 63 -4.58 -20.96 6.72
CA ARG A 63 -4.97 -20.01 5.68
C ARG A 63 -5.25 -20.77 4.39
N ILE A 64 -6.43 -20.58 3.82
CA ILE A 64 -6.80 -21.13 2.52
C ILE A 64 -7.19 -19.99 1.58
N VAL A 65 -6.84 -20.12 0.29
CA VAL A 65 -7.40 -19.26 -0.76
C VAL A 65 -8.49 -20.07 -1.45
N THR A 66 -9.74 -19.63 -1.34
CA THR A 66 -10.87 -20.31 -1.97
C THR A 66 -10.91 -20.09 -3.48
N ALA A 67 -11.68 -20.92 -4.19
CA ALA A 67 -11.76 -20.87 -5.65
C ALA A 67 -12.29 -19.53 -6.20
N ASP A 68 -13.03 -18.79 -5.37
CA ASP A 68 -13.48 -17.41 -5.59
C ASP A 68 -12.38 -16.35 -5.34
N GLY A 69 -11.14 -16.77 -5.08
CA GLY A 69 -9.99 -15.88 -4.85
C GLY A 69 -9.92 -15.25 -3.46
N HIS A 70 -10.86 -15.55 -2.55
CA HIS A 70 -10.88 -15.00 -1.20
C HIS A 70 -9.95 -15.78 -0.26
N VAL A 71 -9.33 -15.07 0.69
CA VAL A 71 -8.62 -15.70 1.79
C VAL A 71 -9.63 -16.10 2.87
N ARG A 72 -9.61 -17.36 3.31
CA ARG A 72 -10.40 -17.87 4.44
C ARG A 72 -9.50 -18.60 5.43
N TRP A 73 -10.00 -18.76 6.65
CA TRP A 73 -9.29 -19.39 7.75
C TRP A 73 -10.05 -20.64 8.20
N VAL A 74 -9.35 -21.76 8.40
CA VAL A 74 -9.95 -23.05 8.79
C VAL A 74 -9.23 -23.62 9.99
N CYS A 75 -9.97 -24.05 11.02
CA CYS A 75 -9.43 -24.72 12.19
C CYS A 75 -9.66 -26.23 12.10
N LEU A 76 -8.62 -27.05 12.27
CA LEU A 76 -8.70 -28.51 12.22
C LEU A 76 -8.56 -29.12 13.63
N GLU A 77 -9.56 -29.02 14.51
CA GLU A 77 -9.76 -29.99 15.62
C GLU A 77 -11.08 -29.79 16.39
N HIS A 78 -11.50 -30.87 17.07
CA HIS A 78 -12.78 -31.11 17.78
C HIS A 78 -13.29 -29.97 18.69
N TYR A 79 -13.88 -28.95 18.08
CA TYR A 79 -14.72 -27.98 18.75
C TYR A 79 -16.05 -27.90 18.02
N ASP A 80 -17.13 -27.53 18.73
CA ASP A 80 -18.41 -27.20 18.12
C ASP A 80 -18.18 -26.18 16.99
N GLU A 81 -18.22 -26.70 15.77
CA GLU A 81 -17.72 -26.09 14.54
C GLU A 81 -18.43 -24.76 14.28
N ILE A 82 -19.69 -24.65 14.69
CA ILE A 82 -20.53 -23.49 14.43
C ILE A 82 -20.23 -22.37 15.42
N SER A 83 -20.13 -22.68 16.72
CA SER A 83 -19.83 -21.67 17.75
C SER A 83 -18.40 -21.15 17.65
N TYR A 84 -17.43 -22.03 17.40
CA TYR A 84 -16.03 -21.63 17.30
C TYR A 84 -15.76 -20.84 16.03
N ASN A 85 -16.28 -21.26 14.87
CA ASN A 85 -16.10 -20.48 13.64
C ASN A 85 -16.81 -19.13 13.70
N LYS A 86 -18.00 -19.01 14.33
CA LYS A 86 -18.67 -17.72 14.49
C LYS A 86 -17.92 -16.78 15.44
N LYS A 87 -17.35 -17.31 16.52
CA LYS A 87 -16.59 -16.53 17.52
C LYS A 87 -15.19 -16.16 17.01
N MET A 88 -14.50 -17.09 16.36
CA MET A 88 -13.24 -16.83 15.66
C MET A 88 -13.43 -15.92 14.47
N ARG A 89 -14.55 -16.03 13.73
CA ARG A 89 -14.84 -15.08 12.65
C ARG A 89 -14.96 -13.67 13.18
N LYS A 90 -15.64 -13.47 14.31
CA LYS A 90 -15.67 -12.18 14.99
C LYS A 90 -14.27 -11.68 15.37
N TYR A 91 -13.40 -12.54 15.94
CA TYR A 91 -12.03 -12.15 16.29
C TYR A 91 -11.13 -11.90 15.08
N ILE A 92 -11.32 -12.66 14.01
CA ILE A 92 -10.64 -12.47 12.73
C ILE A 92 -11.13 -11.20 12.05
N ASP A 93 -12.43 -10.92 12.05
CA ASP A 93 -12.98 -9.68 11.51
C ASP A 93 -12.51 -8.47 12.35
N GLU A 94 -12.37 -8.62 13.68
CA GLU A 94 -11.78 -7.61 14.57
C GLU A 94 -10.27 -7.42 14.35
N PHE A 95 -9.53 -8.51 14.11
CA PHE A 95 -8.11 -8.49 13.75
C PHE A 95 -7.88 -7.90 12.34
N GLU A 96 -8.71 -8.28 11.37
CA GLU A 96 -8.75 -7.73 10.01
C GLU A 96 -9.16 -6.24 10.00
N ALA A 97 -9.91 -5.78 11.02
CA ALA A 97 -10.25 -4.38 11.21
C ALA A 97 -9.11 -3.53 11.85
N MET A 98 -8.10 -4.17 12.45
CA MET A 98 -6.94 -3.51 13.06
C MET A 98 -5.82 -3.28 12.02
N GLY A 99 -6.00 -2.25 11.18
CA GLY A 99 -4.90 -1.67 10.39
C GLY A 99 -4.35 -2.54 9.26
N VAL A 100 -5.17 -3.44 8.72
CA VAL A 100 -4.72 -4.42 7.73
C VAL A 100 -4.58 -3.80 6.34
N ILE A 101 -3.41 -4.01 5.73
CA ILE A 101 -3.15 -3.84 4.29
C ILE A 101 -4.34 -4.45 3.54
N PRO A 102 -5.04 -3.71 2.66
CA PRO A 102 -6.31 -4.17 2.09
C PRO A 102 -6.19 -5.57 1.47
N ASN A 103 -7.15 -6.43 1.79
CA ASN A 103 -7.19 -7.80 1.30
C ASN A 103 -7.67 -7.80 -0.16
N ILE A 104 -6.74 -7.61 -1.09
CA ILE A 104 -7.03 -7.64 -2.52
C ILE A 104 -7.06 -9.10 -3.00
N PRO A 105 -8.19 -9.59 -3.54
CA PRO A 105 -8.26 -10.93 -4.09
C PRO A 105 -7.20 -11.17 -5.18
N VAL A 106 -6.65 -12.38 -5.26
CA VAL A 106 -5.61 -12.75 -6.25
C VAL A 106 -6.06 -12.44 -7.69
N ASN A 107 -7.35 -12.67 -7.96
CA ASN A 107 -7.95 -12.49 -9.28
C ASN A 107 -8.69 -11.15 -9.43
N ALA A 108 -8.52 -10.22 -8.47
CA ALA A 108 -9.19 -8.93 -8.48
C ALA A 108 -9.04 -8.24 -9.83
N ARG A 109 -10.14 -7.65 -10.28
CA ARG A 109 -10.22 -6.77 -11.44
C ARG A 109 -10.88 -5.49 -10.99
N TRP A 110 -10.57 -4.41 -11.70
CA TRP A 110 -11.16 -3.12 -11.44
C TRP A 110 -11.91 -2.66 -12.67
N THR A 111 -12.97 -1.89 -12.45
CA THR A 111 -13.65 -1.17 -13.52
C THR A 111 -12.61 -0.41 -14.35
N GLN A 112 -12.75 -0.43 -15.67
CA GLN A 112 -11.77 0.26 -16.54
C GLN A 112 -12.06 1.75 -16.68
N ASN A 113 -13.31 2.16 -16.46
CA ASN A 113 -13.68 3.56 -16.33
C ASN A 113 -13.62 3.95 -14.86
N GLY A 114 -12.83 4.98 -14.56
CA GLY A 114 -12.72 5.62 -13.27
C GLY A 114 -13.84 6.65 -13.05
N VAL A 115 -14.13 6.91 -11.79
CA VAL A 115 -14.98 8.01 -11.36
C VAL A 115 -14.08 9.06 -10.72
N THR A 116 -14.19 10.32 -11.13
CA THR A 116 -13.47 11.40 -10.45
C THR A 116 -14.09 11.63 -9.07
N VAL A 117 -13.28 11.56 -8.03
CA VAL A 117 -13.73 11.64 -6.63
C VAL A 117 -13.17 12.85 -5.87
N ALA A 118 -12.14 13.49 -6.41
CA ALA A 118 -11.61 14.76 -5.95
C ALA A 118 -10.98 15.52 -7.13
N GLY A 119 -11.07 16.85 -7.12
CA GLY A 119 -10.59 17.70 -8.22
C GLY A 119 -11.40 17.53 -9.51
N GLY A 120 -10.73 17.67 -10.66
CA GLY A 120 -11.37 17.51 -11.98
C GLY A 120 -12.14 18.73 -12.49
N HIS A 121 -11.99 19.88 -11.83
CA HIS A 121 -12.58 21.17 -12.25
C HIS A 121 -11.56 22.09 -12.93
N GLY A 122 -10.46 21.52 -13.43
CA GLY A 122 -9.30 22.26 -13.90
C GLY A 122 -8.24 22.43 -12.82
N GLU A 123 -7.10 22.98 -13.23
CA GLU A 123 -6.04 23.36 -12.31
C GLU A 123 -6.39 24.66 -11.60
N GLY A 124 -6.26 24.69 -10.28
CA GLY A 124 -6.49 25.91 -9.51
C GLY A 124 -6.23 25.73 -8.02
N SER A 125 -6.53 26.77 -7.25
CA SER A 125 -6.21 26.85 -5.82
C SER A 125 -7.44 26.91 -4.92
N THR A 126 -8.65 26.91 -5.50
CA THR A 126 -9.88 26.81 -4.73
C THR A 126 -10.00 25.42 -4.10
N THR A 127 -10.97 25.23 -3.20
CA THR A 127 -11.12 23.96 -2.46
C THR A 127 -11.72 22.83 -3.28
N ASN A 128 -12.30 23.13 -4.44
CA ASN A 128 -12.81 22.12 -5.39
C ASN A 128 -11.83 21.84 -6.54
N GLU A 129 -10.69 22.52 -6.59
CA GLU A 129 -9.65 22.35 -7.60
C GLU A 129 -8.39 21.74 -6.96
N LEU A 130 -7.64 20.95 -7.74
CA LEU A 130 -6.32 20.46 -7.35
C LEU A 130 -5.27 21.06 -8.29
N SER A 131 -4.03 21.18 -7.84
CA SER A 131 -2.88 21.47 -8.72
C SER A 131 -1.75 20.47 -8.46
N CYS A 132 -1.45 19.67 -9.49
CA CYS A 132 -0.48 18.59 -9.49
C CYS A 132 -0.50 17.73 -8.22
N PRO A 133 -1.64 17.10 -7.85
CA PRO A 133 -1.66 16.22 -6.69
C PRO A 133 -0.66 15.07 -6.86
N GLN A 134 0.01 14.63 -5.78
CA GLN A 134 1.00 13.54 -5.84
C GLN A 134 0.72 12.43 -4.82
N GLY A 135 0.86 12.74 -3.53
CA GLY A 135 0.60 11.83 -2.41
C GLY A 135 -0.88 11.62 -2.17
N LEU A 136 -1.27 10.40 -1.83
CA LEU A 136 -2.65 10.06 -1.48
C LEU A 136 -2.66 8.99 -0.40
N PHE A 137 -3.39 9.28 0.66
CA PHE A 137 -3.83 8.30 1.64
C PHE A 137 -5.36 8.24 1.62
N VAL A 138 -5.94 7.04 1.70
CA VAL A 138 -7.39 6.83 1.82
C VAL A 138 -7.65 6.16 3.16
N ASP A 139 -8.41 6.83 4.02
CA ASP A 139 -8.82 6.30 5.32
C ASP A 139 -10.05 5.38 5.19
N ASP A 140 -10.35 4.68 6.27
CA ASP A 140 -11.36 3.62 6.32
C ASP A 140 -12.80 4.13 6.10
N ASP A 141 -13.02 5.42 6.37
CA ASP A 141 -14.29 6.12 6.15
C ASP A 141 -14.35 6.80 4.77
N GLN A 142 -13.46 6.42 3.86
CA GLN A 142 -13.29 7.00 2.51
C GLN A 142 -12.94 8.49 2.53
N THR A 143 -12.34 8.97 3.62
CA THR A 143 -11.68 10.27 3.64
C THR A 143 -10.31 10.15 2.96
N MET A 144 -10.11 10.94 1.92
CA MET A 144 -8.84 11.07 1.23
C MET A 144 -8.02 12.19 1.86
N VAL A 145 -6.72 11.99 1.97
CA VAL A 145 -5.76 13.04 2.31
C VAL A 145 -4.73 13.09 1.19
N ILE A 146 -4.64 14.25 0.54
CA ILE A 146 -3.92 14.42 -0.73
C ILE A 146 -2.82 15.45 -0.54
N ALA A 147 -1.59 15.12 -0.93
CA ALA A 147 -0.51 16.09 -1.06
C ALA A 147 -0.66 16.81 -2.40
N GLU A 148 -0.99 18.10 -2.34
CA GLU A 148 -1.03 18.97 -3.52
C GLU A 148 0.31 19.65 -3.70
N TYR A 149 1.07 19.15 -4.68
CA TYR A 149 2.40 19.67 -4.99
C TYR A 149 2.34 21.14 -5.46
N GLY A 150 1.42 21.47 -6.37
CA GLY A 150 1.34 22.80 -6.99
C GLY A 150 0.79 23.89 -6.06
N ASN A 151 -0.10 23.52 -5.14
CA ASN A 151 -0.67 24.47 -4.16
C ASN A 151 0.07 24.49 -2.81
N HIS A 152 1.17 23.73 -2.68
CA HIS A 152 1.99 23.64 -1.46
C HIS A 152 1.15 23.39 -0.19
N ARG A 153 0.21 22.44 -0.27
CA ARG A 153 -0.74 22.15 0.80
C ARG A 153 -1.10 20.67 0.87
N ILE A 154 -1.68 20.27 2.00
CA ILE A 154 -2.39 19.00 2.14
C ILE A 154 -3.87 19.29 2.22
N ILE A 155 -4.65 18.61 1.38
CA ILE A 155 -6.11 18.73 1.36
C ILE A 155 -6.74 17.41 1.81
N GLN A 156 -7.70 17.49 2.73
CA GLN A 156 -8.56 16.38 3.11
C GLN A 156 -9.86 16.46 2.31
N TRP A 157 -10.31 15.36 1.73
CA TRP A 157 -11.49 15.31 0.88
C TRP A 157 -12.30 14.06 1.19
N LYS A 158 -13.54 14.24 1.64
CA LYS A 158 -14.41 13.09 1.93
C LYS A 158 -15.16 12.65 0.69
N MET A 159 -15.30 11.34 0.49
CA MET A 159 -16.07 10.80 -0.62
C MET A 159 -17.50 11.38 -0.64
N GLY A 160 -17.89 11.94 -1.79
CA GLY A 160 -19.19 12.59 -2.00
C GLY A 160 -19.19 14.11 -1.79
N ASP A 161 -18.14 14.67 -1.17
CA ASP A 161 -17.99 16.12 -1.04
C ASP A 161 -17.56 16.76 -2.37
N THR A 162 -18.00 17.99 -2.59
CA THR A 162 -17.60 18.81 -3.75
C THR A 162 -16.37 19.67 -3.49
N ASN A 163 -15.99 19.84 -2.23
CA ASN A 163 -14.88 20.68 -1.80
C ASN A 163 -14.05 19.93 -0.76
N GLY A 164 -12.73 19.99 -0.90
CA GLY A 164 -11.81 19.58 0.15
C GLY A 164 -11.61 20.65 1.22
N GLN A 165 -10.89 20.28 2.26
CA GLN A 165 -10.50 21.13 3.37
C GLN A 165 -8.99 21.13 3.52
N VAL A 166 -8.37 22.30 3.56
CA VAL A 166 -6.92 22.40 3.80
C VAL A 166 -6.63 22.00 5.23
N VAL A 167 -5.78 20.98 5.41
CA VAL A 167 -5.42 20.43 6.73
C VAL A 167 -3.97 20.65 7.12
N ALA A 168 -3.11 21.02 6.16
CA ALA A 168 -1.74 21.47 6.39
C ALA A 168 -1.25 22.36 5.25
N GLY A 169 -0.34 23.29 5.53
CA GLY A 169 0.17 24.25 4.54
C GLY A 169 -0.90 25.22 4.03
N GLY A 170 -0.84 25.58 2.74
CA GLY A 170 -1.80 26.50 2.12
C GLY A 170 -1.57 27.99 2.41
N ASN A 171 -0.52 28.33 3.18
CA ASN A 171 -0.10 29.71 3.48
C ASN A 171 1.02 30.19 2.53
N GLY A 172 0.95 29.76 1.28
CA GLY A 172 1.97 29.95 0.24
C GLY A 172 3.19 29.05 0.40
N GLU A 173 4.01 29.03 -0.63
CA GLU A 173 5.31 28.36 -0.63
C GLU A 173 6.23 28.97 0.44
N GLY A 174 6.90 28.12 1.22
CA GLY A 174 8.03 28.58 2.05
C GLY A 174 8.39 27.66 3.21
N LYS A 175 9.36 28.11 4.01
CA LYS A 175 10.00 27.33 5.08
C LYS A 175 9.39 27.54 6.47
N ARG A 176 8.43 28.46 6.63
CA ARG A 176 7.78 28.66 7.92
C ARG A 176 7.05 27.39 8.35
N LEU A 177 6.74 27.28 9.64
CA LEU A 177 6.09 26.09 10.18
C LEU A 177 4.62 25.98 9.76
N ASP A 178 3.99 27.09 9.34
CA ASP A 178 2.66 27.14 8.74
C ASP A 178 2.67 26.94 7.20
N GLN A 179 3.84 26.71 6.60
CA GLN A 179 4.02 26.57 5.15
C GLN A 179 4.60 25.21 4.77
N LEU A 180 4.30 24.80 3.55
CA LEU A 180 4.95 23.68 2.87
C LEU A 180 5.57 24.20 1.57
N ASN A 181 6.41 23.39 0.94
CA ASN A 181 6.96 23.64 -0.38
C ASN A 181 6.93 22.36 -1.22
N CYS A 182 5.85 22.21 -1.99
CA CYS A 182 5.59 21.11 -2.90
C CYS A 182 5.64 19.75 -2.21
N PRO A 183 4.69 19.46 -1.29
CA PRO A 183 4.65 18.18 -0.63
C PRO A 183 4.45 17.06 -1.66
N THR A 184 5.22 15.99 -1.55
CA THR A 184 5.21 14.87 -2.51
C THR A 184 4.43 13.67 -1.99
N ASP A 185 4.57 13.36 -0.71
CA ASP A 185 3.96 12.18 -0.09
C ASP A 185 3.55 12.48 1.36
N LEU A 186 2.61 11.69 1.88
CA LEU A 186 2.13 11.80 3.25
C LEU A 186 1.66 10.45 3.81
N LEU A 187 1.69 10.32 5.12
CA LEU A 187 1.02 9.24 5.84
C LEU A 187 0.31 9.74 7.09
N ILE A 188 -0.64 8.95 7.59
CA ILE A 188 -1.37 9.23 8.82
C ILE A 188 -0.81 8.35 9.94
N ASP A 189 -0.35 8.97 11.02
CA ASP A 189 -0.14 8.31 12.30
C ASP A 189 -1.44 8.42 13.11
N LYS A 190 -2.25 7.35 13.08
CA LYS A 190 -3.53 7.28 13.78
C LYS A 190 -3.36 7.28 15.31
N GLU A 191 -2.22 6.81 15.83
CA GLU A 191 -1.97 6.80 17.27
C GLU A 191 -1.68 8.20 17.81
N MET A 192 -0.89 8.99 17.08
CA MET A 192 -0.61 10.38 17.45
C MET A 192 -1.67 11.37 16.94
N ASP A 193 -2.56 10.93 16.06
CA ASP A 193 -3.55 11.77 15.36
C ASP A 193 -2.86 12.93 14.61
N CYS A 194 -1.89 12.57 13.76
CA CYS A 194 -1.11 13.53 12.98
C CYS A 194 -0.81 13.03 11.56
N LEU A 195 -0.54 14.00 10.68
CA LEU A 195 0.03 13.78 9.36
C LEU A 195 1.55 13.79 9.46
N ILE A 196 2.22 12.92 8.71
CA ILE A 196 3.65 12.97 8.44
C ILE A 196 3.81 13.27 6.96
N ILE A 197 4.52 14.35 6.62
CA ILE A 197 4.50 14.94 5.28
C ILE A 197 5.93 15.07 4.76
N CYS A 198 6.18 14.57 3.55
CA CYS A 198 7.38 14.92 2.78
C CYS A 198 7.23 16.37 2.32
N ASP A 199 8.07 17.28 2.82
CA ASP A 199 8.11 18.68 2.39
C ASP A 199 9.32 18.88 1.47
N TYR A 200 9.14 18.49 0.21
CA TYR A 200 10.20 18.12 -0.74
C TYR A 200 11.26 19.19 -0.94
N TRP A 201 10.86 20.42 -1.33
CA TRP A 201 11.81 21.50 -1.61
C TRP A 201 12.35 22.16 -0.36
N ASN A 202 11.65 22.05 0.76
CA ASN A 202 12.18 22.46 2.06
C ASN A 202 13.17 21.45 2.65
N ARG A 203 13.36 20.29 2.00
CA ARG A 203 14.28 19.22 2.40
C ARG A 203 14.04 18.75 3.83
N ARG A 204 12.77 18.53 4.18
CA ARG A 204 12.37 18.12 5.52
C ARG A 204 11.17 17.18 5.50
N VAL A 205 10.99 16.46 6.58
CA VAL A 205 9.74 15.77 6.92
C VAL A 205 9.13 16.45 8.12
N VAL A 206 7.85 16.81 8.01
CA VAL A 206 7.13 17.50 9.07
C VAL A 206 5.99 16.65 9.61
N ARG A 207 5.75 16.76 10.91
CA ARG A 207 4.56 16.28 11.59
C ARG A 207 3.55 17.42 11.69
N TRP A 208 2.30 17.16 11.34
CA TRP A 208 1.21 18.13 11.49
C TRP A 208 0.06 17.51 12.29
N SER A 209 -0.27 18.09 13.44
CA SER A 209 -1.36 17.59 14.27
C SER A 209 -2.71 17.78 13.57
N ARG A 210 -3.55 16.73 13.59
CA ARG A 210 -4.94 16.79 13.11
C ARG A 210 -5.91 17.28 14.18
N ARG A 211 -5.44 17.43 15.43
CA ARG A 211 -6.22 17.98 16.54
C ARG A 211 -6.46 19.48 16.33
N ARG A 212 -7.64 19.94 16.74
CA ARG A 212 -8.02 21.36 16.60
C ARG A 212 -7.05 22.29 17.33
N GLY A 213 -6.69 23.40 16.68
CA GLY A 213 -5.90 24.49 17.27
C GLY A 213 -4.40 24.47 16.91
N THR A 214 -3.92 23.46 16.18
CA THR A 214 -2.54 23.42 15.67
C THR A 214 -2.47 23.83 14.21
N ASN A 215 -1.97 25.03 13.94
CA ASN A 215 -1.88 25.59 12.57
C ASN A 215 -0.45 25.55 12.00
N GLN A 216 0.44 24.80 12.64
CA GLN A 216 1.85 24.73 12.30
C GLN A 216 2.34 23.29 12.42
N GLY A 217 3.23 22.91 11.51
CA GLY A 217 3.96 21.66 11.56
C GLY A 217 5.18 21.72 12.48
N GLU A 218 5.66 20.55 12.85
CA GLU A 218 6.89 20.33 13.59
C GLU A 218 7.88 19.58 12.70
N ILE A 219 9.12 20.03 12.63
CA ILE A 219 10.15 19.37 11.84
C ILE A 219 10.57 18.10 12.58
N LEU A 220 10.34 16.94 11.98
CA LEU A 220 10.81 15.66 12.49
C LEU A 220 12.24 15.38 12.02
N ILE A 221 12.47 15.57 10.72
CA ILE A 221 13.73 15.22 10.06
C ILE A 221 14.06 16.34 9.08
N ASP A 222 15.30 16.81 9.11
CA ASP A 222 15.82 17.84 8.22
C ASP A 222 16.88 17.28 7.26
N ASN A 223 17.29 18.10 6.30
CA ASN A 223 18.31 17.77 5.30
C ASN A 223 18.06 16.46 4.54
N ILE A 224 16.80 16.22 4.18
CA ILE A 224 16.36 15.06 3.43
C ILE A 224 15.43 15.47 2.29
N LYS A 225 15.78 15.10 1.05
CA LYS A 225 14.92 15.37 -0.12
C LYS A 225 13.91 14.24 -0.29
N CYS A 226 12.89 14.27 0.58
CA CYS A 226 11.90 13.19 0.79
C CYS A 226 11.07 12.90 -0.48
N GLY A 227 11.31 11.77 -1.13
CA GLY A 227 10.55 11.32 -2.32
C GLY A 227 9.27 10.57 -1.96
N GLY A 228 9.32 9.77 -0.90
CA GLY A 228 8.21 8.99 -0.39
C GLY A 228 8.43 8.54 1.06
N LEU A 229 7.33 8.19 1.72
CA LEU A 229 7.26 7.82 3.13
C LEU A 229 6.67 6.43 3.30
N ALA A 230 7.13 5.73 4.32
CA ALA A 230 6.43 4.57 4.87
C ALA A 230 6.60 4.53 6.38
N MET A 231 5.66 3.91 7.08
CA MET A 231 5.73 3.71 8.53
C MET A 231 5.32 2.29 8.86
N ASN A 232 6.07 1.63 9.74
CA ASN A 232 5.71 0.30 10.21
C ASN A 232 4.88 0.37 11.51
N ASP A 233 4.45 -0.79 11.99
CA ASP A 233 3.77 -1.01 13.26
C ASP A 233 4.55 -0.51 14.49
N GLN A 234 5.87 -0.51 14.43
CA GLN A 234 6.75 0.05 15.47
C GLN A 234 6.91 1.58 15.37
N ARG A 235 6.20 2.23 14.42
CA ARG A 235 6.26 3.65 14.11
C ARG A 235 7.64 4.17 13.71
N TYR A 236 8.47 3.31 13.15
CA TYR A 236 9.67 3.74 12.45
C TYR A 236 9.27 4.37 11.12
N ILE A 237 9.81 5.56 10.84
CA ILE A 237 9.56 6.29 9.61
C ILE A 237 10.66 5.93 8.63
N TYR A 238 10.28 5.44 7.46
CA TYR A 238 11.16 5.16 6.36
C TYR A 238 11.01 6.30 5.34
N ILE A 239 12.13 6.74 4.78
CA ILE A 239 12.16 7.86 3.84
C ILE A 239 13.10 7.52 2.70
N SER A 240 12.62 7.66 1.46
CA SER A 240 13.50 7.74 0.29
C SER A 240 14.07 9.15 0.15
N ASP A 241 15.39 9.26 0.15
CA ASP A 241 16.10 10.51 -0.16
C ASP A 241 16.46 10.49 -1.64
N VAL A 242 15.75 11.31 -2.41
CA VAL A 242 15.93 11.42 -3.86
C VAL A 242 17.31 11.96 -4.22
N GLU A 243 17.87 12.85 -3.39
CA GLU A 243 19.17 13.48 -3.64
C GLU A 243 20.33 12.53 -3.30
N LYS A 244 20.20 11.80 -2.19
CA LYS A 244 21.24 10.85 -1.74
C LYS A 244 21.13 9.46 -2.35
N HIS A 245 20.04 9.19 -3.07
CA HIS A 245 19.78 7.89 -3.71
C HIS A 245 19.81 6.73 -2.72
N GLU A 246 19.08 6.89 -1.61
CA GLU A 246 19.05 5.94 -0.51
C GLU A 246 17.68 5.93 0.18
N VAL A 247 17.41 4.87 0.95
CA VAL A 247 16.30 4.83 1.89
C VAL A 247 16.85 4.70 3.29
N ARG A 248 16.35 5.53 4.21
CA ARG A 248 16.71 5.52 5.63
C ARG A 248 15.50 5.24 6.50
N ARG A 249 15.71 4.49 7.57
CA ARG A 249 14.76 4.26 8.65
C ARG A 249 15.10 5.15 9.84
N PHE A 250 14.12 5.83 10.39
CA PHE A 250 14.24 6.72 11.54
C PHE A 250 13.35 6.22 12.66
N GLU A 251 13.93 6.09 13.85
CA GLU A 251 13.16 5.97 15.07
C GLU A 251 12.76 7.38 15.55
N ILE A 252 11.72 7.48 16.37
CA ILE A 252 11.25 8.79 16.83
C ILE A 252 12.34 9.41 17.71
N GLY A 253 12.83 10.58 17.30
CA GLY A 253 13.95 11.28 17.92
C GLY A 253 15.30 11.07 17.23
N ASP A 254 15.39 10.14 16.26
CA ASP A 254 16.58 9.98 15.42
C ASP A 254 16.77 11.18 14.48
N LYS A 255 18.02 11.63 14.36
CA LYS A 255 18.39 12.69 13.40
C LYS A 255 19.02 12.15 12.12
N ASN A 256 19.74 11.02 12.20
CA ASN A 256 20.57 10.53 11.09
C ASN A 256 19.95 9.34 10.36
N GLY A 257 19.07 8.60 11.03
CA GLY A 257 18.48 7.36 10.53
C GLY A 257 19.50 6.24 10.25
N THR A 258 18.99 5.05 10.03
CA THR A 258 19.75 3.86 9.61
C THR A 258 19.54 3.65 8.11
N LEU A 259 20.63 3.49 7.35
CA LEU A 259 20.56 3.12 5.93
C LEU A 259 19.96 1.71 5.78
N VAL A 260 18.91 1.58 4.97
CA VAL A 260 18.20 0.30 4.75
C VAL A 260 18.09 -0.12 3.28
N ALA A 261 18.30 0.79 2.33
CA ALA A 261 18.43 0.47 0.90
C ALA A 261 19.29 1.53 0.18
N GLY A 262 20.02 1.13 -0.87
CA GLY A 262 20.90 2.03 -1.64
C GLY A 262 22.12 2.49 -0.84
N GLY A 263 22.44 3.79 -0.92
CA GLY A 263 23.52 4.43 -0.15
C GLY A 263 24.92 4.25 -0.74
N ASN A 264 25.04 3.68 -1.94
CA ASN A 264 26.31 3.54 -2.68
C ASN A 264 26.36 4.47 -3.91
N GLY A 265 25.73 5.64 -3.80
CA GLY A 265 25.61 6.63 -4.86
C GLY A 265 24.56 6.27 -5.93
N LYS A 266 24.37 7.22 -6.86
CA LYS A 266 23.50 7.07 -8.03
C LYS A 266 24.00 5.94 -8.92
N GLY A 267 23.16 4.96 -9.23
CA GLY A 267 23.51 3.94 -10.22
C GLY A 267 22.52 2.78 -10.30
N ALA A 268 22.80 1.84 -11.19
CA ALA A 268 21.94 0.68 -11.49
C ALA A 268 22.40 -0.63 -10.82
N GLY A 269 23.49 -0.61 -10.03
CA GLY A 269 23.93 -1.75 -9.23
C GLY A 269 22.83 -2.23 -8.26
N LEU A 270 22.90 -3.48 -7.81
CA LEU A 270 21.92 -4.01 -6.85
C LEU A 270 22.03 -3.39 -5.45
N ASN A 271 23.14 -2.72 -5.15
CA ASN A 271 23.36 -1.94 -3.94
C ASN A 271 23.18 -0.42 -4.17
N GLN A 272 22.68 0.00 -5.32
CA GLN A 272 22.49 1.40 -5.71
C GLN A 272 21.02 1.67 -6.04
N LEU A 273 20.64 2.94 -5.93
CA LEU A 273 19.37 3.48 -6.38
C LEU A 273 19.64 4.67 -7.29
N ASN A 274 18.63 5.08 -8.05
CA ASN A 274 18.66 6.23 -8.93
C ASN A 274 17.30 6.93 -8.89
N VAL A 275 17.26 8.07 -8.21
CA VAL A 275 16.06 8.86 -7.91
C VAL A 275 14.94 7.97 -7.32
N PRO A 276 15.15 7.38 -6.12
CA PRO A 276 14.13 6.54 -5.51
C PRO A 276 12.85 7.33 -5.21
N GLY A 277 11.72 6.84 -5.70
CA GLY A 277 10.39 7.43 -5.49
C GLY A 277 9.71 6.87 -4.24
N TYR A 278 8.45 6.45 -4.36
CA TYR A 278 7.69 5.91 -3.23
C TYR A 278 8.28 4.59 -2.74
N ILE A 279 8.00 4.32 -1.47
CA ILE A 279 8.47 3.15 -0.77
C ILE A 279 7.29 2.45 -0.09
N PHE A 280 7.44 1.14 0.10
CA PHE A 280 6.56 0.34 0.92
C PHE A 280 7.40 -0.50 1.88
N VAL A 281 6.92 -0.70 3.11
CA VAL A 281 7.60 -1.52 4.11
C VAL A 281 6.63 -2.55 4.65
N ASP A 282 6.98 -3.83 4.52
CA ASP A 282 6.18 -4.92 5.08
C ASP A 282 6.45 -5.15 6.57
N GLN A 283 5.67 -6.02 7.20
CA GLN A 283 5.82 -6.39 8.61
C GLN A 283 7.18 -7.06 8.93
N GLN A 284 7.86 -7.63 7.93
CA GLN A 284 9.20 -8.19 8.08
C GLN A 284 10.29 -7.11 7.93
N GLN A 285 9.90 -5.84 7.79
CA GLN A 285 10.76 -4.70 7.51
C GLN A 285 11.54 -4.86 6.20
N THR A 286 10.97 -5.56 5.23
CA THR A 286 11.43 -5.54 3.85
C THR A 286 11.04 -4.21 3.23
N VAL A 287 12.02 -3.52 2.66
CA VAL A 287 11.81 -2.22 2.01
C VAL A 287 11.69 -2.43 0.52
N TYR A 288 10.56 -2.04 -0.05
CA TYR A 288 10.33 -1.97 -1.48
C TYR A 288 10.47 -0.52 -1.93
N VAL A 289 11.14 -0.30 -3.06
CA VAL A 289 11.49 1.03 -3.55
C VAL A 289 11.23 1.09 -5.04
N SER A 290 10.46 2.09 -5.48
CA SER A 290 10.42 2.48 -6.88
C SER A 290 11.72 3.16 -7.26
N ASP A 291 12.57 2.46 -8.00
CA ASP A 291 13.89 2.93 -8.43
C ASP A 291 13.73 3.62 -9.79
N ARG A 292 13.15 4.83 -9.74
CA ARG A 292 12.46 5.51 -10.85
C ARG A 292 13.32 5.59 -12.12
N ASP A 293 14.52 6.12 -12.01
CA ASP A 293 15.39 6.37 -13.17
C ASP A 293 16.20 5.12 -13.56
N ASN A 294 15.99 3.99 -12.88
CA ASN A 294 16.48 2.67 -13.28
C ASN A 294 15.35 1.77 -13.81
N TYR A 295 14.12 2.28 -13.96
CA TYR A 295 13.00 1.59 -14.61
C TYR A 295 12.64 0.26 -13.94
N ARG A 296 12.70 0.22 -12.60
CA ARG A 296 12.50 -1.01 -11.82
C ARG A 296 11.93 -0.74 -10.44
N VAL A 297 11.33 -1.77 -9.85
CA VAL A 297 11.06 -1.83 -8.41
C VAL A 297 12.01 -2.83 -7.79
N MET A 298 12.63 -2.41 -6.70
CA MET A 298 13.61 -3.20 -5.97
C MET A 298 13.10 -3.48 -4.55
N LYS A 299 13.43 -4.66 -4.01
CA LYS A 299 13.20 -4.97 -2.59
C LYS A 299 14.51 -5.26 -1.85
N TRP A 300 14.60 -4.82 -0.60
CA TRP A 300 15.67 -5.16 0.34
C TRP A 300 15.08 -5.84 1.56
N ASN A 301 15.49 -7.07 1.81
CA ASN A 301 15.20 -7.72 3.09
C ASN A 301 15.98 -6.98 4.20
N LYS A 302 15.46 -6.99 5.43
CA LYS A 302 16.11 -6.37 6.59
C LYS A 302 17.59 -6.79 6.70
N GLY A 303 18.49 -5.81 6.68
CA GLY A 303 19.95 -6.01 6.81
C GLY A 303 20.68 -6.43 5.53
N ALA A 304 19.97 -6.58 4.40
CA ALA A 304 20.60 -6.91 3.12
C ALA A 304 21.53 -5.80 2.63
N LYS A 305 22.62 -6.19 1.94
CA LYS A 305 23.57 -5.26 1.31
C LYS A 305 23.22 -4.93 -0.14
N GLU A 306 22.44 -5.80 -0.76
CA GLU A 306 21.96 -5.71 -2.14
C GLU A 306 20.46 -5.99 -2.18
N GLY A 307 19.79 -5.38 -3.13
CA GLY A 307 18.37 -5.54 -3.38
C GLY A 307 18.10 -6.57 -4.47
N ILE A 308 16.83 -6.86 -4.64
CA ILE A 308 16.32 -7.82 -5.62
C ILE A 308 15.32 -7.09 -6.50
N VAL A 309 15.51 -7.14 -7.82
CA VAL A 309 14.53 -6.64 -8.79
C VAL A 309 13.26 -7.49 -8.69
N VAL A 310 12.12 -6.85 -8.49
CA VAL A 310 10.83 -7.53 -8.30
C VAL A 310 9.73 -7.10 -9.28
N ALA A 311 9.91 -5.96 -9.95
CA ALA A 311 9.12 -5.55 -11.11
C ALA A 311 9.99 -4.70 -12.05
N GLY A 312 9.72 -4.75 -13.36
CA GLY A 312 10.52 -4.03 -14.36
C GLY A 312 11.96 -4.54 -14.48
N GLY A 313 12.88 -3.62 -14.72
CA GLY A 313 14.32 -3.90 -14.81
C GLY A 313 14.80 -4.45 -16.15
N GLN A 314 13.97 -4.35 -17.19
CA GLN A 314 14.30 -4.71 -18.57
C GLN A 314 14.51 -3.46 -19.44
N GLY A 315 15.04 -2.39 -18.84
CA GLY A 315 15.16 -1.07 -19.47
C GLY A 315 13.83 -0.31 -19.56
N GLU A 316 13.90 0.89 -20.12
CA GLU A 316 12.71 1.71 -20.40
C GLU A 316 11.85 1.10 -21.50
N GLY A 317 10.54 1.25 -21.38
CA GLY A 317 9.58 0.79 -22.38
C GLY A 317 8.20 0.53 -21.79
N SER A 318 7.29 0.07 -22.65
CA SER A 318 5.86 -0.12 -22.34
C SER A 318 5.40 -1.57 -22.41
N SER A 319 6.32 -2.53 -22.64
CA SER A 319 5.97 -3.96 -22.60
C SER A 319 5.54 -4.39 -21.19
N LEU A 320 4.95 -5.59 -21.06
CA LEU A 320 4.50 -6.08 -19.75
C LEU A 320 5.65 -6.50 -18.82
N THR A 321 6.89 -6.55 -19.30
CA THR A 321 8.09 -6.80 -18.48
C THR A 321 8.82 -5.51 -18.11
N GLN A 322 8.36 -4.36 -18.60
CA GLN A 322 8.98 -3.05 -18.43
C GLN A 322 8.05 -2.09 -17.69
N VAL A 323 8.66 -1.09 -17.07
CA VAL A 323 8.00 0.10 -16.50
C VAL A 323 8.85 1.30 -16.89
N TRP A 324 8.25 2.48 -16.98
CA TRP A 324 8.93 3.71 -17.32
C TRP A 324 8.65 4.77 -16.24
N SER A 325 9.73 5.11 -15.51
CA SER A 325 9.71 6.02 -14.36
C SER A 325 8.70 5.58 -13.28
N PRO A 326 8.76 4.32 -12.78
CA PRO A 326 7.83 3.86 -11.76
C PRO A 326 7.89 4.77 -10.53
N TYR A 327 6.73 5.10 -9.96
CA TYR A 327 6.66 6.01 -8.81
C TYR A 327 5.85 5.43 -7.66
N GLY A 328 4.52 5.60 -7.64
CA GLY A 328 3.63 5.03 -6.64
C GLY A 328 3.83 3.51 -6.51
N LEU A 329 3.78 3.03 -5.28
CA LEU A 329 4.11 1.65 -4.94
C LEU A 329 3.25 1.16 -3.79
N PHE A 330 2.72 -0.05 -3.93
CA PHE A 330 2.01 -0.75 -2.86
C PHE A 330 2.29 -2.25 -2.97
N VAL A 331 2.38 -2.94 -1.83
CA VAL A 331 2.54 -4.39 -1.80
C VAL A 331 1.45 -4.97 -0.92
N ASP A 332 0.68 -5.91 -1.46
CA ASP A 332 -0.38 -6.59 -0.69
C ASP A 332 0.18 -7.68 0.23
N THR A 333 -0.69 -8.27 1.05
CA THR A 333 -0.34 -9.36 1.99
C THR A 333 0.05 -10.68 1.29
N LEU A 334 -0.12 -10.78 -0.03
CA LEU A 334 0.31 -11.92 -0.85
C LEU A 334 1.69 -11.67 -1.47
N GLY A 335 2.23 -10.45 -1.34
CA GLY A 335 3.46 -10.02 -1.98
C GLY A 335 3.28 -9.64 -3.45
N THR A 336 2.06 -9.38 -3.90
CA THR A 336 1.78 -8.75 -5.18
C THR A 336 2.20 -7.30 -5.12
N ILE A 337 2.95 -6.86 -6.12
CA ILE A 337 3.48 -5.50 -6.20
C ILE A 337 2.63 -4.72 -7.19
N TYR A 338 2.15 -3.56 -6.76
CA TYR A 338 1.39 -2.62 -7.56
C TYR A 338 2.25 -1.39 -7.80
N VAL A 339 2.28 -0.90 -9.04
CA VAL A 339 3.20 0.15 -9.46
C VAL A 339 2.46 1.14 -10.35
N ALA A 340 2.58 2.43 -10.03
CA ALA A 340 2.24 3.48 -10.98
C ALA A 340 3.36 3.60 -12.00
N ASP A 341 3.07 3.17 -13.22
CA ASP A 341 3.97 3.22 -14.37
C ASP A 341 3.75 4.56 -15.08
N LEU A 342 4.38 5.58 -14.49
CA LEU A 342 4.09 7.01 -14.68
C LEU A 342 4.05 7.44 -16.15
N GLU A 343 5.13 7.21 -16.89
CA GLU A 343 5.28 7.67 -18.27
C GLU A 343 4.44 6.83 -19.25
N ASN A 344 4.07 5.61 -18.84
CA ASN A 344 3.16 4.76 -19.61
C ASN A 344 1.68 4.98 -19.25
N ASN A 345 1.37 5.97 -18.38
CA ASN A 345 0.00 6.38 -18.04
C ASN A 345 -0.89 5.21 -17.58
N ARG A 346 -0.35 4.34 -16.72
CA ARG A 346 -1.04 3.12 -16.28
C ARG A 346 -0.63 2.72 -14.86
N VAL A 347 -1.47 1.91 -14.23
CA VAL A 347 -1.10 1.17 -13.01
C VAL A 347 -0.97 -0.30 -13.37
N MET A 348 0.09 -0.93 -12.90
CA MET A 348 0.40 -2.33 -13.16
C MET A 348 0.48 -3.13 -11.87
N ARG A 349 0.21 -4.43 -11.96
CA ARG A 349 0.49 -5.39 -10.88
C ARG A 349 1.43 -6.51 -11.30
N TRP A 350 2.27 -6.97 -10.38
CA TRP A 350 3.11 -8.16 -10.47
C TRP A 350 2.82 -9.09 -9.29
N PRO A 351 2.14 -10.23 -9.52
CA PRO A 351 2.08 -11.29 -8.52
C PRO A 351 3.48 -11.73 -8.09
N LYS A 352 3.61 -12.19 -6.85
CA LYS A 352 4.91 -12.61 -6.29
C LYS A 352 5.61 -13.63 -7.21
N GLY A 353 6.79 -13.28 -7.69
CA GLY A 353 7.61 -14.13 -8.56
C GLY A 353 7.24 -14.12 -10.05
N ALA A 354 6.22 -13.33 -10.44
CA ALA A 354 5.86 -13.16 -11.85
C ALA A 354 7.01 -12.53 -12.65
N LYS A 355 7.15 -12.97 -13.92
CA LYS A 355 8.16 -12.42 -14.85
C LYS A 355 7.67 -11.20 -15.63
N GLN A 356 6.36 -11.03 -15.71
CA GLN A 356 5.70 -9.91 -16.36
C GLN A 356 4.52 -9.46 -15.49
N GLY A 357 4.14 -8.20 -15.63
CA GLY A 357 3.03 -7.61 -14.94
C GLY A 357 1.75 -7.71 -15.75
N THR A 358 0.72 -7.06 -15.24
CA THR A 358 -0.56 -6.88 -15.92
C THR A 358 -1.05 -5.47 -15.64
N VAL A 359 -1.52 -4.78 -16.67
CA VAL A 359 -2.18 -3.48 -16.51
C VAL A 359 -3.51 -3.68 -15.80
N ILE A 360 -3.76 -2.95 -14.72
CA ILE A 360 -5.02 -3.05 -13.96
C ILE A 360 -5.96 -1.89 -14.26
N VAL A 361 -5.43 -0.68 -14.51
CA VAL A 361 -6.16 0.51 -14.98
C VAL A 361 -5.23 1.39 -15.82
N GLY A 362 -5.81 2.21 -16.69
CA GLY A 362 -5.07 3.07 -17.62
C GLY A 362 -4.46 2.30 -18.80
N GLY A 363 -3.43 2.87 -19.43
CA GLY A 363 -2.77 2.29 -20.61
C GLY A 363 -3.53 2.45 -21.93
N ASN A 364 -4.60 3.27 -21.94
CA ASN A 364 -5.41 3.59 -23.13
C ASN A 364 -4.97 4.90 -23.80
N GLY A 365 -3.66 5.18 -23.75
CA GLY A 365 -3.09 6.47 -24.12
C GLY A 365 -3.26 7.53 -23.03
N GLU A 366 -2.44 8.57 -23.13
CA GLU A 366 -2.56 9.77 -22.32
C GLU A 366 -3.86 10.52 -22.66
N GLY A 367 -4.61 10.96 -21.66
CA GLY A 367 -5.82 11.75 -21.87
C GLY A 367 -6.67 11.95 -20.62
N GLU A 368 -7.81 12.62 -20.80
CA GLU A 368 -8.73 13.01 -19.73
C GLU A 368 -9.95 12.08 -19.61
N GLY A 369 -10.08 11.10 -20.53
CA GLY A 369 -11.16 10.11 -20.49
C GLY A 369 -11.19 9.31 -19.19
N ALA A 370 -12.34 8.70 -18.87
CA ALA A 370 -12.52 7.92 -17.64
C ALA A 370 -11.60 6.68 -17.57
N ASN A 371 -11.18 6.15 -18.71
CA ASN A 371 -10.23 5.03 -18.82
C ASN A 371 -8.81 5.48 -19.20
N GLN A 372 -8.55 6.79 -19.17
CA GLN A 372 -7.25 7.39 -19.47
C GLN A 372 -6.69 8.04 -18.21
N LEU A 373 -5.37 8.02 -18.11
CA LEU A 373 -4.59 8.67 -17.08
C LEU A 373 -3.55 9.57 -17.75
N LYS A 374 -3.01 10.51 -17.00
CA LYS A 374 -1.94 11.41 -17.41
C LYS A 374 -0.99 11.63 -16.24
N TYR A 375 0.17 10.98 -16.32
CA TYR A 375 1.21 10.98 -15.28
C TYR A 375 0.68 10.56 -13.89
N PRO A 376 0.16 9.33 -13.73
CA PRO A 376 -0.29 8.86 -12.42
C PRO A 376 0.89 8.70 -11.46
N VAL A 377 0.89 9.45 -10.34
CA VAL A 377 2.02 9.47 -9.38
C VAL A 377 1.75 8.55 -8.20
N GLY A 378 0.81 8.92 -7.32
CA GLY A 378 0.40 8.13 -6.17
C GLY A 378 -0.87 7.35 -6.42
N PHE A 379 -1.08 6.29 -5.64
CA PHE A 379 -2.35 5.60 -5.56
C PHE A 379 -2.50 4.94 -4.19
N SER A 380 -3.73 4.62 -3.81
CA SER A 380 -4.05 3.89 -2.59
C SER A 380 -5.23 2.95 -2.84
N PHE A 381 -5.31 1.90 -2.04
CA PHE A 381 -6.49 1.03 -1.98
C PHE A 381 -7.30 1.36 -0.73
N ASP A 382 -8.63 1.33 -0.84
CA ASP A 382 -9.48 1.29 0.36
C ASP A 382 -9.61 -0.14 0.90
N ARG A 383 -10.23 -0.30 2.07
CA ARG A 383 -10.47 -1.60 2.71
C ARG A 383 -11.25 -2.58 1.84
N GLN A 384 -12.09 -2.10 0.93
CA GLN A 384 -12.84 -2.94 0.01
C GLN A 384 -12.01 -3.35 -1.22
N GLY A 385 -10.79 -2.84 -1.36
CA GLY A 385 -9.91 -3.09 -2.49
C GLY A 385 -10.19 -2.20 -3.69
N ASN A 386 -11.00 -1.14 -3.57
CA ASN A 386 -11.14 -0.16 -4.65
C ASN A 386 -9.84 0.63 -4.77
N LEU A 387 -9.46 0.93 -6.02
CA LEU A 387 -8.22 1.65 -6.33
C LEU A 387 -8.50 3.13 -6.51
N TYR A 388 -7.75 3.99 -5.84
CA TYR A 388 -7.76 5.44 -6.02
C TYR A 388 -6.43 5.86 -6.60
N VAL A 389 -6.43 6.46 -7.78
CA VAL A 389 -5.24 6.90 -8.50
C VAL A 389 -5.19 8.41 -8.54
N VAL A 390 -4.05 8.97 -8.15
CA VAL A 390 -3.75 10.38 -8.34
C VAL A 390 -3.34 10.59 -9.79
N ASP A 391 -4.26 11.16 -10.57
CA ASP A 391 -4.11 11.44 -11.99
C ASP A 391 -3.51 12.85 -12.16
N THR A 392 -2.24 12.96 -11.79
CA THR A 392 -1.53 14.20 -11.44
C THR A 392 -1.72 15.33 -12.44
N ASN A 393 -1.46 15.08 -13.72
CA ASN A 393 -1.50 16.11 -14.74
C ASN A 393 -2.92 16.40 -15.25
N ASN A 394 -3.89 15.57 -14.87
CA ASN A 394 -5.31 15.87 -15.02
C ASN A 394 -5.91 16.53 -13.75
N ASN A 395 -5.08 16.81 -12.73
CA ASN A 395 -5.48 17.53 -11.52
C ASN A 395 -6.70 16.91 -10.81
N ARG A 396 -6.71 15.58 -10.71
CA ARG A 396 -7.84 14.83 -10.13
C ARG A 396 -7.39 13.55 -9.44
N VAL A 397 -8.27 13.00 -8.61
CA VAL A 397 -8.19 11.62 -8.11
C VAL A 397 -9.30 10.80 -8.75
N GLN A 398 -8.94 9.67 -9.37
CA GLN A 398 -9.89 8.74 -9.97
C GLN A 398 -10.03 7.48 -9.12
N ARG A 399 -11.27 7.05 -8.85
CA ARG A 399 -11.61 5.80 -8.17
C ARG A 399 -12.07 4.76 -9.19
N PHE A 400 -11.48 3.56 -9.09
CA PHE A 400 -11.85 2.38 -9.87
C PHE A 400 -12.36 1.31 -8.90
N SER A 401 -13.59 0.83 -9.12
CA SER A 401 -14.21 -0.12 -8.20
C SER A 401 -13.73 -1.52 -8.50
N ILE A 402 -13.59 -2.35 -7.47
CA ILE A 402 -13.33 -3.78 -7.66
C ILE A 402 -14.56 -4.47 -8.28
N GLU A 403 -14.36 -5.41 -9.21
CA GLU A 403 -15.41 -6.17 -9.91
C GLU A 403 -15.84 -7.46 -9.19
#